data_AF-A0A958FRI5-F1
#
_entry.id   AF-A0A958FRI5-F1
#
_cell.length_a   1.000
_cell.length_b   1.000
_cell.length_c   1.000
_cell.angle_alpha   90.00
_cell.angle_beta   90.00
_cell.angle_gamma   90.00
#
_symmetry.space_group_name_H-M   'P 1'
#
loop_
_entity.id
_entity.type
_entity.pdbx_description
1 polymer ?
#
loop_
_entity_poly.entity_id
_entity_poly.type
_entity_poly.pdbx_seq_one_letter_code
_entity_poly.pdbx_strand_id
1 'polypeptide(L)' 'MFFKTADSAKFAVLVPRRLGNAVHRNKMKRLAREIYRRNPEWFKQQYVIFFMKRYTTDYNALEKDIHQLVMRK' A
#
# COMPACT_ATOMS: atom_id res chain seq x y z
N MET A 1 8.75 1.75 1.57
CA MET A 1 7.66 2.64 1.11
C MET A 1 8.33 3.92 0.68
N PHE A 2 7.88 4.55 -0.41
CA PHE A 2 8.40 5.84 -0.85
C PHE A 2 7.28 6.86 -0.90
N PHE A 3 7.57 8.07 -0.43
CA PHE A 3 6.66 9.20 -0.49
C PHE A 3 7.32 10.40 -1.14
N LYS A 4 6.58 11.12 -1.97
CA LYS A 4 7.02 12.39 -2.56
C LYS A 4 5.87 13.39 -2.52
N THR A 5 6.12 14.62 -2.10
CA THR A 5 5.11 15.70 -2.09
C THR A 5 4.64 15.98 -3.51
N ALA A 6 3.33 16.18 -3.68
CA ALA A 6 2.74 16.38 -4.99
C ALA A 6 1.42 17.16 -4.93
N ASP A 7 1.14 17.87 -6.02
CA ASP A 7 -0.11 18.63 -6.18
C ASP A 7 -1.36 17.74 -6.26
N SER A 8 -1.18 16.46 -6.59
CA SER A 8 -2.25 15.45 -6.61
C SER A 8 -1.81 14.16 -5.93
N ALA A 9 -2.73 13.52 -5.21
CA ALA A 9 -2.45 12.22 -4.59
C ALA A 9 -2.39 11.13 -5.67
N LYS A 10 -1.23 10.48 -5.83
CA LYS A 10 -1.06 9.32 -6.72
C LYS A 10 -0.66 8.11 -5.91
N PHE A 11 -1.06 6.94 -6.39
CA PHE A 11 -0.90 5.69 -5.68
C PHE A 11 -0.36 4.61 -6.60
N ALA A 12 0.65 3.86 -6.14
CA ALA A 12 1.17 2.69 -6.82
C ALA A 12 1.45 1.54 -5.85
N VAL A 13 1.22 0.30 -6.30
CA VAL A 13 1.54 -0.91 -5.54
C VAL A 13 2.41 -1.83 -6.38
N LEU A 14 3.61 -2.07 -5.88
CA LEU A 14 4.60 -2.96 -6.46
C LEU A 14 4.58 -4.28 -5.67
N VAL A 15 4.26 -5.37 -6.35
CA VAL A 15 4.28 -6.74 -5.80
C VAL A 15 5.23 -7.60 -6.63
N PRO A 16 6.41 -7.96 -6.09
CA PRO A 16 7.38 -8.79 -6.80
C PRO A 16 6.80 -10.14 -7.23
N ARG A 17 7.25 -10.68 -8.38
CA ARG A 17 6.83 -11.99 -8.90
C ARG A 17 7.08 -13.13 -7.90
N ARG A 18 8.16 -13.05 -7.11
CA ARG A 18 8.52 -14.05 -6.09
C ARG A 18 7.50 -14.23 -4.96
N LEU A 19 6.56 -13.30 -4.78
CA LEU A 19 5.54 -13.39 -3.71
C LEU A 19 4.33 -14.25 -4.07
N GLY A 20 4.23 -14.74 -5.31
CA GLY A 20 3.21 -15.70 -5.70
C GLY A 20 2.70 -15.52 -7.14
N ASN A 21 1.69 -16.32 -7.47
CA ASN A 21 1.02 -16.29 -8.78
C ASN A 21 0.24 -14.98 -9.01
N ALA A 22 -0.33 -14.81 -10.21
CA ALA A 22 -1.07 -13.60 -10.56
C ALA A 22 -2.25 -13.33 -9.61
N VAL A 23 -2.97 -14.38 -9.19
CA VAL A 23 -4.14 -14.27 -8.29
C VAL A 23 -3.71 -13.74 -6.91
N HIS A 24 -2.69 -14.35 -6.30
CA HIS A 24 -2.12 -13.93 -5.02
C HIS A 24 -1.64 -12.46 -5.05
N ARG A 25 -0.89 -12.08 -6.10
CA ARG A 25 -0.42 -10.69 -6.25
C ARG A 25 -1.57 -9.70 -6.45
N ASN A 26 -2.59 -10.08 -7.22
CA ASN A 26 -3.75 -9.22 -7.46
C ASN A 26 -4.59 -9.05 -6.18
N LYS A 27 -4.71 -10.10 -5.36
CA LYS A 27 -5.35 -10.01 -4.04
C LYS A 27 -4.63 -9.01 -3.14
N MET A 28 -3.30 -9.11 -3.03
CA MET A 28 -2.50 -8.14 -2.27
C MET A 28 -2.66 -6.69 -2.78
N LYS A 29 -2.64 -6.50 -4.11
CA LYS A 29 -2.88 -5.17 -4.71
C LYS A 29 -4.28 -4.64 -4.42
N ARG A 30 -5.29 -5.52 -4.32
CA ARG A 30 -6.67 -5.12 -3.96
C ARG A 30 -6.71 -4.65 -2.50
N LEU A 31 -6.14 -5.40 -1.57
CA LEU A 31 -6.07 -5.03 -0.16
C LEU A 31 -5.37 -3.68 0.05
N ALA A 32 -4.18 -3.50 -0.55
CA ALA A 32 -3.44 -2.24 -0.44
C ALA A 32 -4.22 -1.03 -1.03
N ARG A 33 -4.94 -1.24 -2.14
CA ARG A 33 -5.81 -0.21 -2.74
C ARG A 33 -7.00 0.14 -1.86
N GLU A 34 -7.57 -0.86 -1.20
CA GLU A 34 -8.71 -0.66 -0.32
C GLU A 34 -8.31 0.13 0.92
N ILE A 35 -7.18 -0.20 1.55
CA ILE A 35 -6.63 0.55 2.68
C ILE A 35 -6.37 2.01 2.30
N TYR A 36 -5.76 2.25 1.14
CA TYR A 36 -5.56 3.62 0.62
C TYR A 36 -6.88 4.37 0.42
N ARG A 37 -7.90 3.71 -0.14
CA ARG A 37 -9.21 4.31 -0.41
C ARG A 37 -9.99 4.65 0.86
N ARG A 38 -9.93 3.78 1.87
CA ARG A 38 -10.66 3.97 3.15
C ARG A 38 -9.99 5.03 4.04
N ASN A 39 -8.70 5.29 3.84
CA ASN A 39 -7.93 6.19 4.68
C ASN A 39 -7.23 7.30 3.87
N PRO A 40 -7.95 8.13 3.10
CA PRO A 40 -7.34 9.15 2.25
C PRO A 40 -6.56 10.20 3.04
N GLU A 41 -6.99 10.46 4.29
CA GLU A 41 -6.38 11.39 5.23
C GLU A 41 -4.90 11.07 5.52
N TRP A 42 -4.53 9.79 5.53
CA TRP A 42 -3.16 9.34 5.77
C TRP A 42 -2.19 9.71 4.63
N PHE A 43 -2.71 10.06 3.45
CA PHE A 43 -1.94 10.17 2.21
C PHE A 43 -2.15 11.50 1.49
N LYS A 44 -2.77 12.50 2.14
CA LYS A 44 -3.06 13.81 1.53
C LYS A 44 -1.81 14.44 0.91
N GLN A 45 -1.96 14.94 -0.32
CA GLN A 45 -0.93 15.66 -1.09
C GLN A 45 0.39 14.90 -1.27
N GLN A 46 0.33 13.56 -1.31
CA GLN A 46 1.51 12.71 -1.45
C GLN A 46 1.36 11.71 -2.59
N TYR A 47 2.46 11.50 -3.32
CA TYR A 47 2.67 10.30 -4.11
C TYR A 47 3.06 9.16 -3.18
N VAL A 48 2.29 8.07 -3.22
CA VAL A 48 2.44 6.91 -2.36
C VAL A 48 2.81 5.70 -3.21
N ILE A 49 3.98 5.13 -2.94
CA ILE A 49 4.40 3.87 -3.55
C ILE A 49 4.56 2.80 -2.46
N PHE A 50 3.65 1.84 -2.45
CA PHE A 50 3.75 0.64 -1.62
C PHE A 50 4.58 -0.43 -2.32
N PHE A 51 5.62 -0.89 -1.63
CA PHE A 51 6.43 -2.02 -2.06
C PHE A 51 6.19 -3.20 -1.13
N MET A 52 5.48 -4.21 -1.63
CA MET A 52 5.14 -5.39 -0.83
C MET A 52 6.37 -6.30 -0.76
N LYS A 53 6.88 -6.53 0.45
CA LYS A 53 8.04 -7.41 0.70
C LYS A 53 7.66 -8.83 1.12
N ARG A 54 6.45 -9.02 1.66
CA ARG A 54 5.92 -10.30 2.15
C ARG A 54 4.51 -10.54 1.60
N TYR A 55 4.17 -11.79 1.34
CA TYR A 55 2.80 -12.16 1.02
C TYR A 55 1.92 -12.03 2.27
N THR A 56 0.73 -11.44 2.12
CA THR A 56 -0.28 -11.38 3.18
C THR A 56 -1.66 -11.27 2.56
N THR A 57 -2.64 -11.87 3.22
CA THR A 57 -4.07 -11.71 2.91
C THR A 57 -4.86 -11.13 4.07
N ASP A 58 -4.21 -10.89 5.21
CA ASP A 58 -4.82 -10.29 6.37
C ASP A 58 -4.89 -8.77 6.17
N TYR A 59 -6.11 -8.26 6.04
CA TYR A 59 -6.38 -6.84 5.88
C TYR A 59 -5.94 -6.05 7.11
N ASN A 60 -6.30 -6.50 8.31
CA ASN A 60 -6.08 -5.76 9.56
C ASN A 60 -4.59 -5.68 9.88
N ALA A 61 -3.85 -6.76 9.67
CA ALA A 61 -2.40 -6.76 9.84
C ALA A 61 -1.73 -5.77 8.85
N LEU A 62 -2.14 -5.80 7.58
CA LEU A 62 -1.60 -4.92 6.55
C LEU A 62 -1.95 -3.44 6.80
N GLU A 63 -3.16 -3.15 7.26
CA GLU A 63 -3.60 -1.81 7.60
C GLU A 63 -2.80 -1.24 8.77
N LYS A 64 -2.58 -2.05 9.83
CA LYS A 64 -1.72 -1.66 10.96
C LYS A 64 -0.29 -1.39 10.51
N ASP A 65 0.29 -2.25 9.68
CA ASP A 65 1.65 -2.04 9.14
C ASP A 65 1.72 -0.73 8.35
N ILE A 66 0.74 -0.48 7.47
CA ILE A 66 0.69 0.73 6.64
C ILE A 66 0.53 1.97 7.52
N HIS A 67 -0.36 1.94 8.50
CA HIS A 67 -0.58 3.04 9.43
C HIS A 67 0.71 3.38 10.21
N GLN A 68 1.40 2.37 10.74
CA GLN A 68 2.68 2.57 11.42
C GLN A 68 3.74 3.18 10.49
N LEU A 69 3.79 2.76 9.22
CA LEU A 69 4.73 3.30 8.24
C LEU A 69 4.41 4.75 7.84
N VAL A 70 3.14 5.12 7.76
CA VAL A 70 2.71 6.50 7.48
C VAL A 70 3.02 7.41 8.66
N MET A 71 2.70 6.98 9.87
CA MET A 71 2.87 7.80 11.09
C MET A 71 4.34 7.96 11.50
N ARG A 72 5.23 7.07 11.05
CA ARG A 72 6.68 7.17 11.25
C ARG A 72 7.39 8.12 10.28
N LYS A 73 6.67 8.71 9.32
CA LYS A 73 7.23 9.70 8.40
C LYS A 73 7.62 10.99 9.10
#